data_AF-A0A9Q0S1D5-F1
#
_entry.id   AF-A0A9Q0S1D5-F1
#
_cell.length_a   1.000
_cell.length_b   1.000
_cell.length_c   1.000
_cell.angle_alpha   90.00
_cell.angle_beta   90.00
_cell.angle_gamma   90.00
#
_symmetry.space_group_name_H-M   'P 1'
#
loop_
_entity.id
_entity.type
_entity.pdbx_description
1 polymer ?
#
loop_
_entity_poly.entity_id
_entity_poly.type
_entity_poly.pdbx_seq_one_letter_code
_entity_poly.pdbx_strand_id
1 'polypeptide(L)'
;MIFHLNNFAVSFNLDHTPTERNSRKLNINDIPEDTSIDSAFAKTLDRSCFVEPRVMPPEIENAVVRNLRRQKEGRIFPVAVYTCDEDYELENEDNDRLYCSKRKWIGTHPNCMQLEENYGENGEDEEDDEVLLHLALSIRLSETLSVYH
;
A
#
# COMPACT_ATOMS: atom_id res chain seq x y z
N MET A 1 -52.54 -11.36 46.81
CA MET A 1 -51.26 -11.73 46.15
C MET A 1 -50.26 -10.64 46.49
N ILE A 2 -49.24 -11.00 47.26
CA ILE A 2 -48.13 -10.13 47.64
C ILE A 2 -47.02 -10.36 46.62
N PHE A 3 -46.56 -9.30 45.96
CA PHE A 3 -45.23 -9.26 45.38
C PHE A 3 -44.59 -7.94 45.80
N HIS A 4 -43.76 -8.02 46.84
CA HIS A 4 -42.67 -7.09 47.06
C HIS A 4 -41.58 -7.40 46.04
N LEU A 5 -41.17 -6.42 45.23
CA LEU A 5 -39.79 -6.36 44.75
C LEU A 5 -39.31 -4.91 44.72
N ASN A 6 -38.07 -4.78 45.18
CA ASN A 6 -37.43 -3.58 45.69
C ASN A 6 -37.03 -2.55 44.63
N ASN A 7 -37.15 -1.30 45.05
CA ASN A 7 -36.19 -0.21 44.85
C ASN A 7 -34.82 -0.62 44.29
N PHE A 8 -34.46 -0.10 43.12
CA PHE A 8 -33.10 0.39 42.88
C PHE A 8 -33.14 1.46 41.77
N ALA A 9 -33.35 2.71 42.16
CA ALA A 9 -33.09 3.86 41.30
C ALA A 9 -31.57 4.06 41.26
N VAL A 10 -30.92 3.68 40.15
CA VAL A 10 -29.53 4.05 39.89
C VAL A 10 -29.55 5.37 39.13
N SER A 11 -29.39 6.47 39.85
CA SER A 11 -28.99 7.74 39.26
C SER A 11 -27.54 7.61 38.83
N PHE A 12 -27.31 7.35 37.55
CA PHE A 12 -25.98 7.39 36.96
C PHE A 12 -25.66 8.86 36.65
N ASN A 13 -24.93 9.52 37.56
CA ASN A 13 -24.33 10.81 37.25
C ASN A 13 -23.25 10.57 36.19
N LEU A 14 -23.59 10.79 34.91
CA LEU A 14 -22.58 11.02 33.89
C LEU A 14 -22.01 12.41 34.14
N ASP A 15 -20.91 12.45 34.89
CA ASP A 15 -19.94 13.55 34.79
C ASP A 15 -19.41 13.55 33.35
N HIS A 16 -20.10 14.27 32.46
CA HIS A 16 -19.53 14.70 31.18
C HIS A 16 -18.48 15.77 31.48
N THR A 17 -17.31 15.34 31.92
CA THR A 17 -16.11 16.14 31.75
C THR A 17 -15.86 16.24 30.25
N PRO A 18 -15.83 17.45 29.66
CA PRO A 18 -15.34 17.60 28.29
C PRO A 18 -13.86 17.25 28.38
N THR A 19 -13.48 16.06 27.89
CA THR A 19 -12.07 15.80 27.60
C THR A 19 -11.71 16.77 26.48
N GLU A 20 -11.13 17.90 26.85
CA GLU A 20 -10.46 18.81 25.92
C GLU A 20 -9.43 17.97 25.17
N ARG A 21 -9.83 17.46 24.00
CA ARG A 21 -8.90 16.95 23.00
C ARG A 21 -8.08 18.15 22.59
N ASN A 22 -6.94 18.32 23.26
CA ASN A 22 -5.88 19.24 22.93
C ASN A 22 -5.53 19.00 21.46
N SER A 23 -6.20 19.77 20.61
CA SER A 23 -6.17 19.61 19.16
C SER A 23 -4.84 20.19 18.76
N ARG A 24 -3.78 19.37 18.80
CA ARG A 24 -2.48 19.73 18.23
C ARG A 24 -2.77 20.17 16.80
N LYS A 25 -2.76 21.49 16.59
CA LYS A 25 -3.04 22.11 15.32
C LYS A 25 -1.96 21.61 14.38
N LEU A 26 -2.31 20.70 13.48
CA LEU A 26 -1.35 20.15 12.52
C LEU A 26 -0.77 21.33 11.74
N ASN A 27 0.55 21.48 11.80
CA ASN A 27 1.22 22.42 10.93
C ASN A 27 1.15 21.86 9.51
N ILE A 28 0.62 22.66 8.60
CA ILE A 28 0.43 22.25 7.21
C ILE A 28 1.75 21.91 6.52
N ASN A 29 2.83 22.57 6.93
CA ASN A 29 4.18 22.34 6.39
C ASN A 29 4.75 20.96 6.77
N ASP A 30 4.19 20.30 7.78
CA ASP A 30 4.60 18.95 8.20
C ASP A 30 3.88 17.85 7.40
N ILE A 31 2.91 18.23 6.56
CA ILE A 31 2.14 17.30 5.73
C ILE A 31 2.82 17.22 4.36
N PRO A 32 3.20 16.01 3.88
CA PRO A 32 3.82 15.87 2.58
C PRO A 32 2.93 16.37 1.42
N GLU A 33 3.52 17.10 0.48
CA GLU A 33 2.89 17.51 -0.78
C GLU A 33 2.60 16.29 -1.65
N ASP A 34 1.44 16.27 -2.29
CA ASP A 34 1.08 15.28 -3.29
C ASP A 34 1.48 15.76 -4.70
N THR A 35 2.47 15.07 -5.26
CA THR A 35 2.97 15.32 -6.62
C THR A 35 2.31 14.45 -7.68
N SER A 36 1.47 13.48 -7.30
CA SER A 36 0.84 12.52 -8.21
C SER A 36 -0.44 13.03 -8.88
N ILE A 37 -1.02 14.12 -8.36
CA ILE A 37 -2.26 14.72 -8.89
C ILE A 37 -2.03 16.16 -9.34
N ASP A 38 -2.92 16.71 -10.16
CA ASP A 38 -2.89 18.13 -10.54
C ASP A 38 -3.68 19.04 -9.55
N SER A 39 -3.53 20.36 -9.71
CA SER A 39 -4.21 21.38 -8.89
C SER A 39 -5.73 21.37 -9.07
N ALA A 40 -6.22 21.07 -10.27
CA ALA A 40 -7.65 21.05 -10.57
C ALA A 40 -8.35 19.90 -9.84
N PHE A 41 -7.76 18.70 -9.87
CA PHE A 41 -8.25 17.54 -9.15
C PHE A 41 -8.19 17.76 -7.64
N ALA A 42 -7.07 18.28 -7.11
CA ALA A 42 -6.91 18.56 -5.69
C ALA A 42 -7.96 19.53 -5.12
N LYS A 43 -8.48 20.46 -5.93
CA LYS A 43 -9.57 21.37 -5.53
C LYS A 43 -10.89 20.65 -5.26
N THR A 44 -11.08 19.45 -5.81
CA THR A 44 -12.28 18.63 -5.57
C THR A 44 -12.19 17.78 -4.31
N LEU A 45 -10.99 17.62 -3.75
CA LEU A 45 -10.73 16.79 -2.58
C LEU A 45 -11.04 17.53 -1.28
N ASP A 46 -11.48 16.79 -0.28
CA ASP A 46 -11.85 17.34 1.02
C ASP A 46 -11.63 16.33 2.16
N ARG A 47 -11.98 16.72 3.38
CA ARG A 47 -11.76 15.91 4.60
C ARG A 47 -13.01 15.18 5.09
N SER A 48 -14.06 15.14 4.28
CA SER A 48 -15.40 14.70 4.70
C SER A 48 -15.48 13.24 5.13
N CYS A 49 -14.63 12.36 4.62
CA CYS A 49 -14.58 10.93 4.99
C CYS A 49 -14.08 10.71 6.43
N PHE A 50 -13.39 11.70 7.02
CA PHE A 50 -12.88 11.64 8.40
C PHE A 50 -13.77 12.40 9.39
N VAL A 51 -14.88 12.98 8.92
CA VAL A 51 -15.92 13.58 9.77
C VAL A 51 -16.92 12.51 10.17
N GLU A 52 -17.38 12.51 11.41
CA GLU A 52 -18.29 11.48 11.91
C GLU A 52 -19.66 11.49 11.19
N PRO A 53 -20.25 10.31 10.85
CA PRO A 53 -19.62 9.00 10.94
C PRO A 53 -18.55 8.85 9.86
N ARG A 54 -17.39 8.32 10.24
CA ARG A 54 -16.27 8.09 9.32
C ARG A 54 -16.68 7.17 8.17
N VAL A 55 -16.25 7.52 6.97
CA VAL A 55 -16.38 6.68 5.78
C VAL A 55 -15.06 5.97 5.57
N MET A 56 -15.05 4.66 5.80
CA MET A 56 -13.85 3.84 5.58
C MET A 56 -13.54 3.74 4.08
N PRO A 57 -12.26 3.70 3.69
CA PRO A 57 -11.88 3.29 2.34
C PRO A 57 -12.47 1.92 2.01
N PRO A 58 -12.78 1.64 0.72
CA PRO A 58 -13.18 0.30 0.32
C PRO A 58 -12.06 -0.71 0.64
N GLU A 59 -12.46 -1.92 0.99
CA GLU A 59 -11.53 -3.05 1.09
C GLU A 59 -11.20 -3.54 -0.32
N ILE A 60 -9.94 -3.84 -0.56
CA ILE A 60 -9.44 -4.38 -1.83
C ILE A 60 -8.90 -5.78 -1.52
N GLU A 61 -9.26 -6.76 -2.33
CA GLU A 61 -8.83 -8.15 -2.15
C GLU A 61 -7.31 -8.26 -2.30
N ASN A 62 -6.69 -9.07 -1.43
CA ASN A 62 -5.24 -9.26 -1.37
C ASN A 62 -4.46 -7.95 -1.20
N ALA A 63 -4.99 -7.01 -0.40
CA ALA A 63 -4.32 -5.74 -0.14
C ALA A 63 -4.61 -5.20 1.27
N VAL A 64 -3.61 -4.50 1.80
CA VAL A 64 -3.73 -3.70 3.03
C VAL A 64 -3.81 -2.22 2.71
N VAL A 65 -4.67 -1.50 3.46
CA VAL A 65 -4.88 -0.05 3.28
C VAL A 65 -4.24 0.77 4.38
N ARG A 66 -3.51 1.83 4.00
CA ARG A 66 -2.93 2.83 4.89
C ARG A 66 -3.56 4.20 4.65
N ASN A 67 -4.19 4.74 5.70
CA ASN A 67 -4.78 6.08 5.67
C ASN A 67 -3.72 7.15 6.01
N LEU A 68 -3.42 8.01 5.04
CA LEU A 68 -2.46 9.10 5.16
C LEU A 68 -3.14 10.46 5.01
N ARG A 69 -2.41 11.52 5.40
CA ARG A 69 -2.75 12.89 5.01
C ARG A 69 -1.73 13.37 3.99
N ARG A 70 -2.24 14.05 2.98
CA ARG A 70 -1.43 14.77 1.99
C ARG A 70 -1.95 16.19 1.87
N GLN A 71 -1.14 17.05 1.28
CA GLN A 71 -1.60 18.34 0.84
C GLN A 71 -1.28 18.61 -0.62
N LYS A 72 -2.03 19.53 -1.21
CA LYS A 72 -1.63 20.17 -2.46
C LYS A 72 -2.01 21.63 -2.43
N GLU A 73 -1.07 22.54 -2.68
CA GLU A 73 -1.31 23.99 -2.69
C GLU A 73 -2.06 24.49 -1.43
N GLY A 74 -1.69 23.98 -0.25
CA GLY A 74 -2.31 24.35 1.02
C GLY A 74 -3.66 23.68 1.32
N ARG A 75 -4.13 22.77 0.46
CA ARG A 75 -5.34 21.95 0.71
C ARG A 75 -4.95 20.59 1.26
N ILE A 76 -5.40 20.29 2.47
CA ILE A 76 -5.16 18.99 3.11
C ILE A 76 -6.33 18.06 2.84
N PHE A 77 -6.04 16.85 2.38
CA PHE A 77 -7.01 15.79 2.13
C PHE A 77 -6.47 14.43 2.60
N PRO A 78 -7.35 13.50 3.02
CA PRO A 78 -6.94 12.13 3.32
C PRO A 78 -6.78 11.31 2.04
N VAL A 79 -5.80 10.42 2.07
CA VAL A 79 -5.46 9.49 0.98
C VAL A 79 -5.42 8.08 1.57
N ALA A 80 -6.05 7.13 0.90
CA ALA A 80 -5.95 5.71 1.20
C ALA A 80 -4.95 5.11 0.21
N VAL A 81 -3.79 4.68 0.70
CA VAL A 81 -2.75 4.03 -0.10
C VAL A 81 -2.83 2.53 0.15
N TYR A 82 -2.89 1.75 -0.92
CA TYR A 82 -3.01 0.30 -0.90
C TYR A 82 -1.65 -0.32 -1.19
N THR A 83 -1.39 -1.43 -0.53
CA THR A 83 -0.22 -2.27 -0.77
C THR A 83 -0.74 -3.68 -0.88
N CYS A 84 -0.45 -4.36 -1.98
CA CYS A 84 -0.85 -5.75 -2.15
C CYS A 84 -0.19 -6.64 -1.10
N ASP A 85 -0.85 -7.75 -0.78
CA ASP A 85 -0.32 -8.79 0.10
C ASP A 85 0.86 -9.51 -0.57
N GLU A 86 1.53 -10.38 0.20
CA GLU A 86 2.60 -11.23 -0.31
C GLU A 86 2.11 -12.07 -1.50
N ASP A 87 2.95 -12.21 -2.53
CA ASP A 87 2.64 -12.90 -3.80
C ASP A 87 1.59 -12.21 -4.69
N TYR A 88 1.25 -10.94 -4.42
CA TYR A 88 0.39 -10.13 -5.29
C TYR A 88 1.08 -8.81 -5.68
N GLU A 89 0.80 -8.36 -6.90
CA GLU A 89 1.24 -7.06 -7.41
C GLU A 89 0.08 -6.24 -7.96
N LEU A 90 0.25 -4.92 -7.95
CA LEU A 90 -0.74 -4.03 -8.56
C LEU A 90 -0.78 -4.26 -10.07
N GLU A 91 -1.98 -4.46 -10.62
CA GLU A 91 -2.20 -4.50 -12.07
C GLU A 91 -1.67 -3.24 -12.76
N ASN A 92 -1.73 -2.11 -12.05
CA ASN A 92 -1.15 -0.85 -12.48
C ASN A 92 -0.55 -0.12 -11.27
N GLU A 93 0.77 0.05 -11.28
CA GLU A 93 1.54 0.70 -10.21
C GLU A 93 1.10 2.16 -9.94
N ASP A 94 0.53 2.86 -10.93
CA ASP A 94 0.05 4.23 -10.77
C ASP A 94 -1.30 4.31 -10.03
N ASN A 95 -2.00 3.18 -9.88
CA ASN A 95 -3.34 3.09 -9.28
C ASN A 95 -3.30 2.51 -7.86
N ASP A 96 -2.34 2.93 -7.04
CA ASP A 96 -2.15 2.45 -5.67
C ASP A 96 -3.00 3.21 -4.62
N ARG A 97 -3.81 4.20 -5.01
CA ARG A 97 -4.43 5.12 -4.05
C ARG A 97 -5.81 5.65 -4.42
N LEU A 98 -6.58 5.94 -3.37
CA LEU A 98 -7.86 6.65 -3.44
C LEU A 98 -7.84 7.92 -2.60
N TYR A 99 -8.65 8.90 -3.01
CA TYR A 99 -8.75 10.22 -2.39
C TYR A 99 -10.14 10.47 -1.85
N CYS A 100 -10.28 11.21 -0.76
CA CYS A 100 -11.60 11.57 -0.25
C CYS A 100 -12.16 12.83 -0.93
N SER A 101 -13.43 12.74 -1.36
CA SER A 101 -14.23 13.87 -1.78
C SER A 101 -15.71 13.61 -1.46
N LYS A 102 -16.41 14.58 -0.86
CA LYS A 102 -17.88 14.55 -0.66
C LYS A 102 -18.40 13.23 -0.08
N ARG A 103 -17.76 12.74 0.98
CA ARG A 103 -18.03 11.50 1.72
C ARG A 103 -17.85 10.23 0.88
N LYS A 104 -17.02 10.28 -0.16
CA LYS A 104 -16.69 9.14 -1.02
C LYS A 104 -15.18 9.06 -1.23
N TRP A 105 -14.69 7.83 -1.37
CA TRP A 105 -13.36 7.56 -1.86
C TRP A 105 -13.42 7.50 -3.38
N ILE A 106 -12.63 8.34 -4.04
CA ILE A 106 -12.62 8.55 -5.49
C ILE A 106 -11.21 8.32 -6.03
N GLY A 107 -11.13 7.86 -7.28
CA GLY A 107 -9.91 7.43 -7.94
C GLY A 107 -10.14 6.13 -8.70
N THR A 108 -9.12 5.66 -9.40
CA THR A 108 -9.12 4.31 -9.96
C THR A 108 -8.93 3.32 -8.82
N HIS A 109 -9.77 2.28 -8.77
CA HIS A 109 -9.64 1.28 -7.72
C HIS A 109 -8.41 0.41 -8.03
N PRO A 110 -7.50 0.21 -7.07
CA PRO A 110 -6.40 -0.73 -7.23
C PRO A 110 -6.94 -2.14 -7.43
N ASN A 111 -6.18 -2.93 -8.18
CA ASN A 111 -6.43 -4.35 -8.36
C ASN A 111 -5.11 -5.09 -8.12
N CYS A 112 -5.12 -6.06 -7.20
CA CYS A 112 -3.95 -6.87 -6.88
C CYS A 112 -4.09 -8.21 -7.59
N MET A 113 -3.16 -8.47 -8.51
CA MET A 113 -3.10 -9.72 -9.28
C MET A 113 -2.05 -10.63 -8.67
N GLN A 114 -2.34 -11.92 -8.62
CA GLN A 114 -1.38 -12.90 -8.16
C GLN A 114 -0.17 -12.86 -9.08
N LEU A 115 1.02 -12.84 -8.48
CA LEU A 115 2.25 -13.07 -9.21
C LEU A 115 2.16 -14.46 -9.84
N GLU A 116 2.27 -14.54 -11.16
CA GLU A 116 2.59 -15.82 -11.76
C GLU A 116 3.93 -16.23 -11.17
N GLU A 117 3.92 -17.26 -10.32
CA GLU A 117 5.14 -17.97 -9.98
C GLU A 117 5.76 -18.35 -11.33
N ASN A 118 6.78 -17.61 -11.74
CA ASN A 118 7.68 -18.06 -12.77
C ASN A 118 8.40 -19.27 -12.17
N TYR A 119 7.70 -20.40 -12.11
CA TYR A 119 8.30 -21.69 -12.30
C TYR A 119 8.97 -21.59 -13.66
N GLY A 120 10.16 -21.00 -13.66
CA GLY A 120 11.16 -21.29 -14.64
C GLY A 120 11.39 -22.79 -14.54
N GLU A 121 10.57 -23.53 -15.25
CA GLU A 121 10.94 -24.73 -15.97
C GLU A 121 12.03 -24.31 -17.00
N ASN A 122 13.16 -23.84 -16.49
CA ASN A 122 14.46 -24.32 -16.93
C ASN A 122 14.74 -25.42 -15.88
N GLY A 123 14.22 -26.63 -16.03
CA GLY A 123 14.53 -27.40 -17.22
C GLY A 123 16.04 -27.44 -17.31
N GLU A 124 16.67 -28.20 -16.41
CA GLU A 124 18.06 -28.60 -16.53
C GLU A 124 18.21 -29.34 -17.86
N ASP A 125 18.59 -28.63 -18.93
CA ASP A 125 19.24 -29.25 -20.07
C ASP A 125 20.75 -28.96 -19.91
N GLU A 126 21.41 -29.95 -19.33
CA GLU A 126 22.84 -30.21 -19.46
C GLU A 126 23.25 -30.12 -20.94
N GLU A 127 24.16 -29.20 -21.31
CA GLU A 127 25.14 -29.37 -22.41
C GLU A 127 26.05 -28.13 -22.56
N ASP A 128 26.83 -27.80 -21.52
CA ASP A 128 27.99 -26.88 -21.65
C ASP A 128 29.35 -27.62 -21.55
N ASP A 129 29.35 -28.96 -21.69
CA ASP A 129 30.59 -29.76 -21.69
C ASP A 129 31.32 -29.79 -23.06
N GLU A 130 30.64 -29.48 -24.18
CA GLU A 130 31.30 -29.44 -25.49
C GLU A 130 32.14 -28.16 -25.71
N VAL A 131 31.73 -27.03 -25.14
CA VAL A 131 32.46 -25.76 -25.31
C VAL A 131 33.75 -25.76 -24.47
N LEU A 132 33.71 -26.37 -23.29
CA LEU A 132 34.84 -26.48 -22.37
C LEU A 132 35.91 -27.48 -22.86
N LEU A 133 35.51 -28.58 -23.52
CA LEU A 133 36.44 -29.52 -24.15
C LEU A 133 37.14 -28.92 -25.38
N HIS A 134 36.46 -28.11 -26.19
CA HIS A 134 37.05 -27.48 -27.38
C HIS A 134 38.05 -26.36 -27.00
N LEU A 135 37.77 -25.60 -25.93
CA LEU A 135 38.70 -24.63 -25.33
C LEU A 135 39.89 -25.32 -24.65
N ALA A 136 39.68 -26.42 -23.92
CA ALA A 136 40.75 -27.17 -23.29
C ALA A 136 41.68 -27.87 -24.32
N LEU A 137 41.14 -28.38 -25.44
CA LEU A 137 41.94 -28.94 -26.53
C LEU A 137 42.77 -27.86 -27.25
N SER A 138 42.19 -26.67 -27.46
CA SER A 138 42.90 -25.57 -28.13
C SER A 138 44.00 -24.96 -27.26
N ILE A 139 43.83 -24.92 -25.93
CA ILE A 139 44.89 -24.53 -24.99
C ILE A 139 46.04 -25.57 -24.99
N ARG A 140 45.74 -26.87 -24.89
CA ARG A 140 46.78 -27.93 -24.91
C ARG A 140 47.56 -28.01 -26.23
N LEU A 141 46.92 -27.77 -27.38
CA LEU A 141 47.61 -27.76 -28.68
C LEU A 141 48.60 -26.60 -28.80
N SER A 142 48.35 -25.46 -28.14
CA SER A 142 49.28 -24.32 -28.13
C SER A 142 50.51 -24.53 -27.25
N GLU A 143 50.39 -25.29 -26.15
CA GLU A 143 51.51 -25.57 -25.22
C GLU A 143 52.47 -26.63 -25.76
N THR A 144 52.00 -27.58 -26.59
CA THR A 144 52.85 -28.63 -27.18
C THR A 144 53.72 -28.14 -28.36
N LEU A 145 53.32 -27.07 -29.04
CA LEU A 145 54.07 -26.45 -30.14
C LEU A 145 55.19 -25.49 -29.67
N SER A 146 55.23 -25.12 -28.38
CA SER A 146 56.30 -24.29 -27.80
C SER A 146 57.50 -25.11 -27.28
N VAL A 147 57.44 -26.44 -27.31
CA VAL A 147 58.54 -27.33 -26.86
C VAL A 147 59.40 -27.82 -28.05
N TYR A 148 58.99 -27.52 -29.28
CA TYR A 148 59.76 -27.80 -30.50
C TYR A 148 60.06 -26.53 -31.30
N HIS A 149 60.78 -25.56 -30.72
CA HIS A 149 61.78 -24.77 -31.45
C HIS A 149 62.74 -24.02 -30.51
#